data_AF-A0A377IA91-F1
#
_entry.id   AF-A0A377IA91-F1
#
_cell.length_a   1.000
_cell.length_b   1.000
_cell.length_c   1.000
_cell.angle_alpha   90.00
_cell.angle_beta   90.00
_cell.angle_gamma   90.00
#
_symmetry.space_group_name_H-M   'P 1'
#
loop_
_entity.id
_entity.type
_entity.pdbx_description
1 polymer ?
#
loop_
_entity_poly.entity_id
_entity_poly.type
_entity_poly.pdbx_seq_one_letter_code
_entity_poly.pdbx_strand_id
1 'polypeptide(L)'
;MVAFLTAVAIGILGVIAWWLSADAGRNFGFGIAVPSANVIQYIVTGQQRYLNWGTLFVLGIPLGALLSAKLAGELKWRLPEPKGIFQRIFGGVIMGIGAALAGGCTITNALVSTAYFSWQGWLATLMMMLGCWITAAFIKPTQCGV
;
A
#
# COMPACT_ATOMS: atom_id res chain seq x y z
N MET A 1 23.10 -0.93 8.70
CA MET A 1 22.73 0.23 9.55
C MET A 1 21.50 0.97 9.01
N VAL A 2 21.48 1.35 7.73
CA VAL A 2 20.35 2.07 7.10
C VAL A 2 19.00 1.36 7.25
N ALA A 3 18.95 0.03 7.07
CA ALA A 3 17.71 -0.74 7.19
C ALA A 3 17.07 -0.73 8.59
N PHE A 4 17.88 -0.63 9.65
CA PHE A 4 17.35 -0.54 11.02
C PHE A 4 16.79 0.85 11.29
N LEU A 5 17.48 1.89 10.82
CA LEU A 5 17.01 3.28 10.94
C LEU A 5 15.67 3.48 10.21
N THR A 6 15.51 2.93 9.02
CA THR A 6 14.23 3.00 8.29
C THR A 6 13.13 2.23 8.99
N ALA A 7 13.41 1.06 9.56
CA ALA A 7 12.43 0.31 10.34
C ALA A 7 11.94 1.08 11.57
N VAL A 8 12.86 1.70 12.33
CA VAL A 8 12.52 2.56 13.47
C VAL A 8 11.69 3.77 13.03
N ALA A 9 12.09 4.43 11.93
CA ALA A 9 11.34 5.56 11.39
C ALA A 9 9.91 5.17 10.96
N ILE A 10 9.74 4.05 10.25
CA ILE A 10 8.42 3.54 9.86
C ILE A 10 7.58 3.16 11.08
N GLY A 11 8.20 2.57 12.11
CA GLY A 11 7.53 2.25 13.38
C GLY A 11 7.00 3.50 14.09
N ILE A 12 7.85 4.52 14.26
CA ILE A 12 7.46 5.81 14.87
C ILE A 12 6.34 6.47 14.05
N LEU A 13 6.48 6.52 12.72
CA LEU A 13 5.44 7.05 11.84
C LEU A 13 4.13 6.26 11.95
N GLY A 14 4.20 4.95 12.16
CA GLY A 14 3.02 4.10 12.37
C GLY A 14 2.26 4.44 13.65
N VAL A 15 2.98 4.72 14.75
CA VAL A 15 2.37 5.15 16.01
C VAL A 15 1.73 6.52 15.86
N ILE A 16 2.43 7.48 15.24
CA ILE A 16 1.90 8.82 14.97
C ILE A 16 0.67 8.75 14.06
N ALA A 17 0.73 7.94 13.00
CA ALA A 17 -0.38 7.71 12.09
C ALA A 17 -1.60 7.12 12.79
N TRP A 18 -1.40 6.16 13.69
CA TRP A 18 -2.50 5.60 14.47
C TRP A 18 -3.13 6.64 15.41
N TRP A 19 -2.30 7.43 16.11
CA TRP A 19 -2.78 8.49 17.00
C TRP A 19 -3.58 9.56 16.26
N LEU A 20 -3.04 10.08 15.15
CA LEU A 20 -3.74 11.06 14.31
C LEU A 20 -5.00 10.49 13.66
N SER A 21 -4.97 9.20 13.29
CA SER A 21 -6.15 8.53 12.73
C SER A 21 -7.23 8.32 13.80
N ALA A 22 -6.85 8.01 15.04
CA ALA A 22 -7.78 7.87 16.16
C ALA A 22 -8.48 9.20 16.47
N ASP A 23 -7.74 10.31 16.46
CA ASP A 23 -8.28 11.66 16.64
C ASP A 23 -9.25 12.06 15.50
N ALA A 24 -8.96 11.62 14.28
CA ALA A 24 -9.84 11.77 13.11
C ALA A 24 -11.05 10.78 13.10
N GLY A 25 -11.29 10.05 14.18
CA GLY A 25 -12.44 9.14 14.33
C GLY A 25 -12.28 7.77 13.64
N ARG A 26 -11.07 7.41 13.17
CA ARG A 26 -10.77 6.10 12.57
C ARG A 26 -9.72 5.38 13.41
N ASN A 27 -10.16 4.41 14.22
CA ASN A 27 -9.30 3.56 15.06
C ASN A 27 -8.52 2.51 14.25
N PHE A 28 -7.70 2.94 13.30
CA PHE A 28 -6.93 2.06 12.44
C PHE A 28 -5.60 2.72 12.04
N GLY A 29 -4.53 1.94 11.99
CA GLY A 29 -3.19 2.43 11.63
C GLY A 29 -3.00 2.58 10.12
N PHE A 30 -1.80 2.31 9.61
CA PHE A 30 -1.54 2.37 8.17
C PHE A 30 -2.47 1.47 7.34
N GLY A 31 -3.00 2.04 6.27
CA GLY A 31 -3.80 1.30 5.30
C GLY A 31 -3.83 2.02 3.97
N ILE A 32 -3.68 1.26 2.89
CA ILE A 32 -3.65 1.80 1.53
C ILE A 32 -4.87 1.35 0.74
N ALA A 33 -5.20 0.06 0.72
CA ALA A 33 -6.28 -0.46 -0.11
C ALA A 33 -7.66 0.18 0.18
N VAL A 34 -8.07 0.24 1.46
CA VAL A 34 -9.38 0.79 1.84
C VAL A 34 -9.46 2.30 1.59
N PRO A 35 -8.47 3.13 1.98
CA PRO A 35 -8.56 4.55 1.67
C PRO A 35 -8.40 4.86 0.18
N SER A 36 -7.67 4.06 -0.60
CA SER A 36 -7.68 4.19 -2.07
C SER A 36 -9.07 3.98 -2.66
N ALA A 37 -9.84 3.02 -2.14
CA ALA A 37 -11.24 2.85 -2.54
C ALA A 37 -12.10 4.06 -2.13
N ASN A 38 -11.87 4.61 -0.93
CA ASN A 38 -12.56 5.82 -0.47
C ASN A 38 -12.26 7.05 -1.36
N VAL A 39 -11.04 7.20 -1.89
CA VAL A 39 -10.72 8.27 -2.85
C VAL A 39 -11.57 8.14 -4.11
N ILE A 40 -11.68 6.93 -4.67
CA ILE A 40 -12.52 6.69 -5.85
C ILE A 40 -14.00 6.93 -5.51
N GLN A 41 -14.47 6.45 -4.36
CA GLN A 41 -15.84 6.68 -3.90
C GLN A 41 -16.14 8.16 -3.69
N TYR A 42 -15.20 8.94 -3.16
CA TYR A 42 -15.34 10.39 -3.03
C TYR A 42 -15.52 11.06 -4.40
N ILE A 43 -14.71 10.67 -5.40
CA ILE A 43 -14.81 11.22 -6.77
C ILE A 43 -16.16 10.86 -7.42
N VAL A 44 -16.65 9.64 -7.20
CA VAL A 44 -17.88 9.14 -7.84
C VAL A 44 -19.15 9.63 -7.12
N THR A 45 -19.17 9.61 -5.79
CA THR A 45 -20.38 9.88 -4.98
C THR A 45 -20.44 11.31 -4.46
N GLY A 46 -19.32 12.05 -4.44
CA GLY A 46 -19.24 13.42 -3.92
C GLY A 46 -19.46 13.54 -2.41
N GLN A 47 -19.57 12.42 -1.67
CA GLN A 47 -19.85 12.46 -0.24
C GLN A 47 -18.60 12.74 0.59
N GLN A 48 -18.63 13.83 1.37
CA GLN A 48 -17.55 14.24 2.28
C GLN A 48 -17.17 13.17 3.32
N ARG A 49 -18.05 12.21 3.60
CA ARG A 49 -17.79 11.10 4.53
C ARG A 49 -16.61 10.21 4.11
N TYR A 50 -16.33 10.13 2.80
CA TYR A 50 -15.19 9.37 2.30
C TYR A 50 -13.87 10.13 2.37
N LEU A 51 -13.92 11.45 2.58
CA LEU A 51 -12.75 12.30 2.75
C LEU A 51 -12.27 12.23 4.20
N ASN A 52 -11.55 11.17 4.52
CA ASN A 52 -11.02 10.89 5.84
C ASN A 52 -9.50 11.02 5.89
N TRP A 53 -8.93 10.92 7.09
CA TRP A 53 -7.48 10.95 7.31
C TRP A 53 -6.73 9.94 6.41
N GLY A 54 -7.30 8.75 6.21
CA GLY A 54 -6.74 7.72 5.33
C GLY A 54 -6.66 8.16 3.86
N THR A 55 -7.68 8.87 3.34
CA THR A 55 -7.65 9.36 1.96
C THR A 55 -6.59 10.43 1.76
N LEU A 56 -6.45 11.36 2.71
CA LEU A 56 -5.38 12.37 2.69
C LEU A 56 -4.00 11.71 2.78
N PHE A 57 -3.86 10.68 3.60
CA PHE A 57 -2.62 9.89 3.69
C PHE A 57 -2.28 9.23 2.35
N VAL A 58 -3.23 8.54 1.71
CA VAL A 58 -3.00 7.88 0.41
C VAL A 58 -2.67 8.89 -0.69
N LEU A 59 -3.31 10.06 -0.71
CA LEU A 59 -2.99 11.14 -1.64
C LEU A 59 -1.61 11.77 -1.36
N GLY A 60 -1.17 11.77 -0.09
CA GLY A 60 0.16 12.24 0.31
C GLY A 60 1.30 11.33 -0.13
N ILE A 61 1.09 10.02 -0.26
CA ILE A 61 2.12 9.04 -0.68
C ILE A 61 2.75 9.40 -2.04
N PRO A 62 2.00 9.58 -3.14
CA PRO A 62 2.60 9.92 -4.43
C PRO A 62 3.29 11.29 -4.41
N LEU A 63 2.75 12.28 -3.69
CA LEU A 63 3.37 13.60 -3.55
C LEU A 63 4.71 13.51 -2.81
N GLY A 64 4.76 12.77 -1.70
CA GLY A 64 5.98 12.52 -0.93
C GLY A 64 7.02 11.74 -1.72
N ALA A 65 6.60 10.72 -2.47
CA ALA A 65 7.48 9.95 -3.35
C ALA A 65 8.09 10.81 -4.47
N LEU A 66 7.28 11.67 -5.11
CA LEU A 66 7.76 12.58 -6.15
C LEU A 66 8.72 13.64 -5.61
N LEU A 67 8.43 14.22 -4.44
CA LEU A 67 9.32 15.18 -3.79
C LEU A 67 10.65 14.52 -3.42
N SER A 68 10.61 13.32 -2.86
CA SER A 68 11.80 12.55 -2.49
C SER A 68 12.64 12.18 -3.71
N ALA A 69 12.01 11.72 -4.79
CA ALA A 69 12.69 11.40 -6.05
C ALA A 69 13.32 12.63 -6.70
N LYS A 70 12.66 13.79 -6.61
CA LYS A 70 13.18 15.07 -7.12
C LYS A 70 14.40 15.53 -6.32
N LEU A 71 14.36 15.42 -4.99
CA LEU A 71 15.49 15.77 -4.11
C LEU A 71 16.67 14.80 -4.30
N ALA A 72 16.41 13.53 -4.57
CA ALA A 72 17.44 12.53 -4.88
C ALA A 72 18.01 12.66 -6.31
N GLY A 73 17.37 13.44 -7.19
CA GLY A 73 17.76 13.55 -8.60
C GLY A 73 17.49 12.29 -9.44
N GLU A 74 16.77 11.31 -8.91
CA GLU A 74 16.50 10.02 -9.55
C GLU A 74 15.17 9.96 -10.32
N LEU A 75 14.51 11.11 -10.49
CA LEU A 75 13.23 11.17 -11.19
C LEU A 75 13.42 10.84 -12.68
N LYS A 76 13.08 9.60 -13.05
CA LYS A 76 13.11 9.10 -14.43
C LYS A 76 11.73 8.60 -14.84
N TRP A 77 11.18 9.18 -15.90
CA TRP A 77 9.94 8.69 -16.49
C TRP A 77 10.21 7.40 -17.26
N ARG A 78 9.58 6.29 -16.86
CA ARG A 78 9.79 4.97 -17.46
C ARG A 78 8.47 4.43 -17.97
N LEU A 79 8.39 4.14 -19.27
CA LEU A 79 7.29 3.37 -19.83
C LEU A 79 7.68 1.90 -19.92
N PRO A 80 6.84 0.98 -19.42
CA PRO A 80 7.05 -0.45 -19.64
C PRO A 80 6.78 -0.84 -21.10
N GLU A 81 7.36 -1.96 -21.52
CA GLU A 81 7.04 -2.58 -22.81
C GLU A 81 5.52 -2.84 -22.94
N PRO A 82 4.94 -2.79 -24.16
CA PRO A 82 3.50 -2.94 -24.37
C PRO A 82 2.90 -4.22 -23.76
N LYS A 83 3.66 -5.32 -23.80
CA LYS A 83 3.24 -6.61 -23.18
C LYS A 83 3.23 -6.54 -21.65
N GLY A 84 4.13 -5.76 -21.06
CA GLY A 84 4.20 -5.54 -19.61
C GLY A 84 3.07 -4.67 -19.07
N ILE A 85 2.46 -3.81 -19.89
CA ILE A 85 1.31 -2.98 -19.48
C ILE A 85 0.12 -3.87 -19.11
N PHE A 86 -0.25 -4.82 -19.98
CA PHE A 86 -1.37 -5.72 -19.73
C PHE A 86 -1.16 -6.58 -18.47
N GLN A 87 0.06 -7.10 -18.28
CA GLN A 87 0.41 -7.87 -17.08
C GLN A 87 0.25 -7.04 -15.79
N ARG A 88 0.66 -5.76 -15.81
CA ARG A 88 0.54 -4.85 -14.66
C ARG A 88 -0.90 -4.48 -14.36
N ILE A 89 -1.71 -4.21 -15.38
CA ILE A 89 -3.15 -3.91 -15.20
C ILE A 89 -3.85 -5.13 -14.62
N PHE A 90 -3.65 -6.31 -15.22
CA PHE A 90 -4.27 -7.54 -14.76
C PHE A 90 -3.83 -7.91 -13.33
N GLY A 91 -2.54 -7.77 -13.02
CA GLY A 91 -2.01 -7.95 -11.67
C GLY A 91 -2.64 -6.96 -10.68
N GLY A 92 -2.81 -5.69 -11.05
CA GLY A 92 -3.47 -4.68 -10.22
C GLY A 92 -4.92 -5.04 -9.89
N VAL A 93 -5.69 -5.56 -10.86
CA VAL A 93 -7.06 -6.03 -10.63
C VAL A 93 -7.09 -7.20 -9.65
N ILE A 94 -6.23 -8.20 -9.84
CA ILE A 94 -6.13 -9.36 -8.93
C ILE A 94 -5.73 -8.90 -7.52
N MET A 95 -4.77 -7.99 -7.39
CA MET A 95 -4.36 -7.43 -6.11
C MET A 95 -5.52 -6.69 -5.42
N GLY A 96 -6.33 -5.94 -6.16
CA GLY A 96 -7.50 -5.25 -5.62
C GLY A 96 -8.56 -6.22 -5.11
N ILE A 97 -8.91 -7.24 -5.89
CA ILE A 97 -9.85 -8.29 -5.49
C ILE A 97 -9.33 -9.03 -4.25
N GLY A 98 -8.05 -9.42 -4.25
CA GLY A 98 -7.41 -10.09 -3.12
C GLY A 98 -7.40 -9.24 -1.86
N ALA A 99 -7.12 -7.93 -1.97
CA ALA A 99 -7.12 -7.02 -0.83
C ALA A 99 -8.53 -6.83 -0.24
N ALA A 100 -9.57 -6.80 -1.09
CA ALA A 100 -10.95 -6.73 -0.65
C ALA A 100 -11.38 -8.02 0.08
N LEU A 101 -11.04 -9.19 -0.47
CA LEU A 101 -11.34 -10.49 0.14
C LEU A 101 -10.57 -10.73 1.45
N ALA A 102 -9.31 -10.32 1.51
CA ALA A 102 -8.47 -10.46 2.70
C ALA A 102 -8.77 -9.41 3.79
N GLY A 103 -9.62 -8.41 3.50
CA GLY A 103 -9.90 -7.29 4.40
C GLY A 103 -8.71 -6.36 4.63
N GLY A 104 -7.70 -6.40 3.76
CA GLY A 104 -6.47 -5.65 3.95
C GLY A 104 -5.40 -5.91 2.88
N CYS A 105 -4.47 -4.97 2.76
CA CYS A 105 -3.27 -5.11 1.93
C CYS A 105 -2.07 -5.57 2.76
N THR A 106 -0.91 -5.75 2.13
CA THR A 106 0.32 -6.15 2.82
C THR A 106 0.66 -5.23 4.00
N ILE A 107 0.51 -3.91 3.87
CA ILE A 107 0.80 -2.98 4.97
C ILE A 107 -0.20 -3.16 6.12
N THR A 108 -1.47 -3.33 5.80
CA THR A 108 -2.51 -3.53 6.81
C THR A 108 -2.33 -4.86 7.53
N ASN A 109 -2.18 -5.96 6.81
CA ASN A 109 -2.15 -7.29 7.41
C ASN A 109 -0.78 -7.66 7.97
N ALA A 110 0.31 -7.31 7.29
CA ALA A 110 1.67 -7.71 7.68
C ALA A 110 2.40 -6.71 8.57
N LEU A 111 2.04 -5.41 8.56
CA LEU A 111 2.69 -4.39 9.39
C LEU A 111 1.81 -3.92 10.55
N VAL A 112 0.50 -3.78 10.33
CA VAL A 112 -0.42 -3.30 11.37
C VAL A 112 -1.04 -4.47 12.16
N SER A 113 -1.71 -5.42 11.51
CA SER A 113 -2.42 -6.50 12.19
C SER A 113 -1.50 -7.49 12.91
N THR A 114 -0.29 -7.73 12.40
CA THR A 114 0.75 -8.52 13.10
C THR A 114 1.25 -7.82 14.36
N ALA A 115 1.40 -6.48 14.33
CA ALA A 115 1.77 -5.69 15.51
C ALA A 115 0.67 -5.70 16.58
N TYR A 116 -0.60 -5.78 16.16
CA TYR A 116 -1.75 -6.03 17.05
C TYR A 116 -1.88 -7.50 17.50
N PHE A 117 -0.96 -8.38 17.10
CA PHE A 117 -1.02 -9.83 17.36
C PHE A 117 -2.35 -10.49 16.92
N SER A 118 -2.95 -10.00 15.84
CA SER A 118 -4.18 -10.57 15.30
C SER A 118 -3.92 -11.85 14.50
N TRP A 119 -4.64 -12.93 14.82
CA TRP A 119 -4.55 -14.21 14.11
C TRP A 119 -4.83 -14.07 12.61
N GLN A 120 -5.82 -13.26 12.23
CA GLN A 120 -6.15 -13.00 10.83
C GLN A 120 -4.97 -12.36 10.08
N GLY A 121 -4.26 -11.41 10.72
CA GLY A 121 -3.12 -10.72 10.12
C GLY A 121 -1.96 -11.68 9.82
N TRP A 122 -1.66 -12.56 10.77
CA TRP A 122 -0.62 -13.58 10.61
C TRP A 122 -0.96 -14.56 9.48
N LEU A 123 -2.18 -15.09 9.46
CA LEU A 123 -2.60 -16.02 8.41
C LEU A 123 -2.60 -15.35 7.03
N ALA A 124 -3.15 -14.14 6.93
CA ALA A 124 -3.16 -13.38 5.69
C ALA A 124 -1.74 -13.10 5.17
N THR A 125 -0.81 -12.76 6.06
CA THR A 125 0.59 -12.51 5.70
C THR A 125 1.28 -13.76 5.15
N LEU A 126 1.04 -14.93 5.77
CA LEU A 126 1.57 -16.20 5.27
C LEU A 126 1.01 -16.56 3.89
N MET A 127 -0.31 -16.39 3.70
CA MET A 127 -0.94 -16.67 2.41
C MET A 127 -0.50 -15.70 1.31
N MET A 128 -0.30 -14.42 1.64
CA MET A 128 0.27 -13.44 0.71
C MET A 128 1.70 -13.83 0.31
N MET A 129 2.52 -14.28 1.26
CA MET A 129 3.89 -14.72 0.98
C MET A 129 3.91 -15.94 0.05
N LEU A 130 3.06 -16.94 0.31
CA LEU A 130 2.90 -18.10 -0.56
C LEU A 130 2.41 -17.70 -1.96
N GLY A 131 1.42 -16.82 -2.05
CA GLY A 131 0.91 -16.34 -3.33
C GLY A 131 1.97 -15.62 -4.17
N CYS A 132 2.78 -14.77 -3.52
CA CYS A 132 3.93 -14.13 -4.16
C CYS A 132 4.99 -15.15 -4.60
N TRP A 133 5.29 -16.16 -3.78
CA TRP A 133 6.27 -17.20 -4.10
C TRP A 133 5.84 -18.04 -5.31
N ILE A 134 4.59 -18.49 -5.33
CA ILE A 134 4.01 -19.23 -6.46
C ILE A 134 4.06 -18.36 -7.72
N THR A 135 3.62 -17.11 -7.64
CA THR A 135 3.58 -16.20 -8.80
C THR A 135 4.99 -15.92 -9.33
N ALA A 136 5.97 -15.72 -8.45
CA ALA A 136 7.36 -15.51 -8.82
C ALA A 136 8.00 -16.75 -9.48
N ALA A 137 7.53 -17.97 -9.14
CA ALA A 137 7.99 -19.19 -9.78
C ALA A 137 7.48 -19.32 -11.23
N PHE A 138 6.26 -18.86 -11.52
CA PHE A 138 5.64 -18.95 -12.85
C PHE A 138 5.90 -17.74 -13.76
N ILE A 139 6.00 -16.53 -13.18
CA ILE A 139 6.10 -15.27 -13.92
C ILE A 139 7.46 -14.65 -13.63
N LYS A 140 8.31 -14.57 -14.66
CA LYS A 140 9.58 -13.83 -14.55
C LYS A 140 9.30 -12.33 -14.50
N PRO A 141 9.97 -11.57 -13.61
CA PRO A 141 9.79 -10.13 -13.54
C PRO A 141 10.24 -9.50 -14.86
N THR A 142 9.29 -8.91 -15.59
CA THR A 142 9.57 -8.02 -16.71
C THR A 142 10.13 -6.71 -16.15
N GLN A 143 11.46 -6.65 -16.06
CA GLN A 143 12.13 -5.43 -15.64
C GLN A 143 12.00 -4.38 -16.75
N CYS A 144 11.67 -3.14 -16.38
CA CYS A 144 11.94 -2.02 -17.28
C CYS A 144 13.45 -1.89 -17.34
N GLY A 145 14.05 -2.22 -18.49
CA GLY A 145 15.47 -1.97 -18.75
C GLY A 145 15.82 -0.51 -18.48
N VAL A 146 17.01 -0.31 -17.90
CA VAL A 146 17.58 1.01 -17.58
C VAL A 146 17.89 1.83 -18.82
#